data_AF-A0A7W1UH99-F1
#
_entry.id   AF-A0A7W1UH99-F1
#
_cell.length_a   1.000
_cell.length_b   1.000
_cell.length_c   1.000
_cell.angle_alpha   90.00
_cell.angle_beta   90.00
_cell.angle_gamma   90.00
#
_symmetry.space_group_name_H-M   'P 1'
#
loop_
_entity.id
_entity.type
_entity.pdbx_description
1 polymer ?
#
loop_
_entity_poly.entity_id
_entity_poly.type
_entity_poly.pdbx_seq_one_letter_code
_entity_poly.pdbx_strand_id
1 'polypeptide(L)'
;MLQPPHWLAEVAAVLARLAPTQSISLLQAFLAMELPMTTEWEMYEQACRLAVSLNHHLFDTLYHAVALQASDAVLITADTQSFRKAVGLGKIIELKSFLLAA
;
A
#
# COMPACT_ATOMS: atom_id res chain seq x y z
N MET A 1 -3.30 1.06 -10.98
CA MET A 1 -2.84 0.97 -9.58
C MET A 1 -3.13 2.29 -8.90
N LEU A 2 -3.59 2.33 -7.66
CA LEU A 2 -3.89 3.55 -6.90
C LEU A 2 -3.15 3.49 -5.56
N GLN A 3 -2.53 4.59 -5.14
CA GLN A 3 -1.65 4.61 -3.96
C GLN A 3 -2.11 5.59 -2.87
N PRO A 4 -1.82 5.31 -1.59
CA PRO A 4 -1.97 6.28 -0.51
C PRO A 4 -0.80 7.27 -0.48
N PRO A 5 -0.92 8.47 0.13
CA PRO A 5 0.06 9.54 -0.09
C PRO A 5 1.50 9.30 0.39
N HIS A 6 1.69 8.33 1.28
CA HIS A 6 2.98 8.01 1.86
C HIS A 6 3.75 6.94 1.07
N TRP A 7 3.17 6.37 0.00
CA TRP A 7 3.79 5.27 -0.76
C TRP A 7 5.20 5.61 -1.24
N LEU A 8 5.41 6.84 -1.73
CA LEU A 8 6.70 7.26 -2.26
C LEU A 8 7.74 7.37 -1.15
N ALA A 9 7.34 7.80 0.05
CA ALA A 9 8.21 7.89 1.21
C ALA A 9 8.63 6.49 1.70
N GLU A 10 7.73 5.50 1.68
CA GLU A 10 8.07 4.12 2.03
C GLU A 10 9.02 3.47 1.02
N VAL A 11 8.76 3.65 -0.28
CA VAL A 11 9.67 3.21 -1.34
C VAL A 11 11.04 3.88 -1.15
N ALA A 12 11.08 5.18 -0.92
CA ALA A 12 12.32 5.91 -0.67
C ALA A 12 13.08 5.36 0.55
N ALA A 13 12.39 5.05 1.65
CA ALA A 13 13.00 4.47 2.85
C ALA A 13 13.63 3.10 2.56
N VAL A 14 12.95 2.25 1.78
CA VAL A 14 13.51 0.94 1.36
C VAL A 14 14.74 1.14 0.46
N LEU A 15 14.66 2.03 -0.52
CA LEU A 15 15.77 2.31 -1.44
C LEU A 15 16.98 2.91 -0.71
N ALA A 16 16.76 3.84 0.21
CA ALA A 16 17.82 4.42 1.03
C ALA A 16 18.54 3.35 1.88
N ARG A 17 17.81 2.35 2.37
CA ARG A 17 18.38 1.25 3.17
C ARG A 17 19.11 0.21 2.32
N LEU A 18 18.55 -0.20 1.19
CA LEU A 18 19.02 -1.35 0.42
C LEU A 18 19.93 -0.97 -0.76
N ALA A 19 19.78 0.24 -1.30
CA ALA A 19 20.52 0.72 -2.46
C ALA A 19 20.92 2.20 -2.28
N PRO A 20 21.64 2.56 -1.19
CA PRO A 20 21.87 3.95 -0.79
C PRO A 20 22.48 4.81 -1.91
N THR A 21 23.45 4.27 -2.65
CA THR A 21 24.13 4.99 -3.73
C THR A 21 23.28 5.17 -5.00
N GLN A 22 22.26 4.33 -5.21
CA GLN A 22 21.32 4.45 -6.34
C GLN A 22 19.95 5.00 -5.92
N SER A 23 19.74 5.26 -4.63
CA SER A 23 18.42 5.54 -4.05
C SER A 23 17.70 6.69 -4.76
N ILE A 24 18.41 7.79 -5.06
CA ILE A 24 17.85 8.95 -5.75
C ILE A 24 17.45 8.63 -7.19
N SER A 25 18.31 7.97 -7.97
CA SER A 25 18.00 7.65 -9.37
C SER A 25 16.89 6.60 -9.49
N LEU A 26 16.85 5.64 -8.58
CA LEU A 26 15.75 4.67 -8.50
C LEU A 26 14.43 5.34 -8.09
N LEU A 27 14.45 6.24 -7.10
CA LEU A 27 13.25 6.98 -6.69
C LEU A 27 12.71 7.88 -7.81
N GLN A 28 13.60 8.50 -8.59
CA GLN A 28 13.22 9.24 -9.81
C GLN A 28 12.52 8.35 -10.84
N ALA A 29 12.97 7.10 -11.01
CA ALA A 29 12.30 6.15 -11.89
C ALA A 29 10.89 5.80 -11.40
N PHE A 30 10.69 5.62 -10.08
CA PHE A 30 9.35 5.44 -9.50
C PHE A 30 8.46 6.67 -9.67
N LEU A 31 9.00 7.88 -9.50
CA LEU A 31 8.26 9.11 -9.70
C LEU A 31 7.78 9.27 -11.15
N ALA A 32 8.63 8.88 -12.11
CA ALA A 32 8.32 8.92 -13.54
C ALA A 32 7.21 7.94 -13.96
N MET A 33 6.82 6.99 -13.11
CA MET A 33 5.67 6.12 -13.37
C MET A 33 4.32 6.84 -13.20
N GLU A 34 4.31 8.03 -12.58
CA GLU A 34 3.11 8.86 -12.39
C GLU A 34 1.91 8.08 -11.83
N LEU A 35 2.17 7.17 -10.88
CA LEU A 35 1.13 6.35 -10.29
C LEU A 35 0.08 7.24 -9.62
N PRO A 36 -1.23 7.03 -9.91
CA PRO A 36 -2.26 7.87 -9.34
C PRO A 36 -2.34 7.63 -7.83
N MET A 37 -2.67 8.71 -7.13
CA MET A 37 -2.66 8.79 -5.68
C MET A 37 -3.99 9.38 -5.21
N THR A 38 -4.51 8.90 -4.09
CA THR A 38 -5.71 9.45 -3.47
C THR A 38 -5.37 10.09 -2.13
N THR A 39 -6.00 11.24 -1.86
CA THR A 39 -5.88 12.00 -0.60
C THR A 39 -7.25 12.23 0.05
N GLU A 40 -8.27 11.50 -0.39
CA GLU A 40 -9.66 11.69 0.07
C GLU A 40 -9.81 11.43 1.57
N TRP A 41 -10.68 12.19 2.22
CA TRP A 41 -10.88 12.10 3.67
C TRP A 41 -11.43 10.74 4.10
N GLU A 42 -12.35 10.18 3.33
CA GLU A 42 -13.02 8.90 3.59
C GLU A 42 -12.00 7.75 3.70
N MET A 43 -10.92 7.83 2.93
CA MET A 43 -9.81 6.88 2.97
C MET A 43 -9.04 6.97 4.29
N TYR A 44 -8.75 8.18 4.78
CA TYR A 44 -8.11 8.38 6.10
C TYR A 44 -9.02 7.94 7.25
N GLU A 45 -10.30 8.30 7.20
CA GLU A 45 -11.26 7.89 8.21
C GLU A 45 -11.33 6.35 8.31
N GLN A 46 -11.43 5.68 7.17
CA GLN A 46 -11.44 4.22 7.12
C GLN A 46 -10.13 3.62 7.61
N ALA A 47 -8.98 4.16 7.19
CA ALA A 47 -7.66 3.67 7.63
C ALA A 47 -7.49 3.76 9.16
N CYS A 48 -7.95 4.85 9.78
CA CYS A 48 -7.94 5.01 11.24
C CYS A 48 -8.80 3.95 11.93
N ARG A 49 -10.01 3.69 11.43
CA ARG A 49 -10.89 2.62 11.97
C ARG A 49 -10.24 1.25 11.85
N LEU A 50 -9.63 0.96 10.70
CA LEU A 50 -8.89 -0.29 10.47
C LEU A 50 -7.71 -0.43 11.44
N ALA A 51 -6.90 0.61 11.59
CA ALA A 51 -5.72 0.60 12.46
C ALA A 51 -6.08 0.25 13.90
N VAL A 52 -7.16 0.84 14.43
CA VAL A 52 -7.68 0.55 15.77
C VAL A 52 -8.20 -0.90 15.84
N SER A 53 -9.05 -1.31 14.89
CA SER A 53 -9.70 -2.64 14.94
C SER A 53 -8.73 -3.82 14.79
N LEU A 54 -7.68 -3.65 13.98
CA LEU A 54 -6.69 -4.69 13.68
C LEU A 54 -5.44 -4.61 14.57
N ASN A 55 -5.35 -3.56 15.40
CA ASN A 55 -4.12 -3.19 16.12
C ASN A 55 -2.93 -3.18 15.15
N HIS A 56 -3.03 -2.35 14.11
CA HIS A 56 -2.06 -2.16 13.04
C HIS A 56 -1.61 -0.70 12.94
N HIS A 57 -0.44 -0.48 12.32
CA HIS A 57 0.00 0.86 12.01
C HIS A 57 -0.91 1.50 10.95
N LEU A 58 -1.15 2.80 11.09
CA LEU A 58 -1.98 3.56 10.16
C LEU A 58 -1.45 3.50 8.72
N PHE A 59 -0.12 3.53 8.54
CA PHE A 59 0.48 3.45 7.21
C PHE A 59 0.16 2.12 6.51
N ASP A 60 0.21 0.99 7.23
CA ASP A 60 -0.22 -0.30 6.69
C ASP A 60 -1.71 -0.29 6.31
N THR A 61 -2.57 0.30 7.15
CA THR A 61 -4.02 0.27 6.91
C THR A 61 -4.50 1.26 5.85
N LEU A 62 -3.72 2.29 5.52
CA LEU A 62 -4.03 3.21 4.42
C LEU A 62 -4.07 2.49 3.07
N TYR A 63 -3.18 1.54 2.81
CA TYR A 63 -3.24 0.74 1.58
C TYR A 63 -4.53 -0.08 1.48
N HIS A 64 -4.96 -0.67 2.60
CA HIS A 64 -6.19 -1.47 2.61
C HIS A 64 -7.44 -0.59 2.49
N ALA A 65 -7.44 0.59 3.12
CA ALA A 65 -8.49 1.58 2.96
C ALA A 65 -8.64 2.03 1.50
N VAL A 66 -7.54 2.30 0.79
CA VAL A 66 -7.56 2.60 -0.66
C VAL A 66 -8.24 1.48 -1.45
N ALA A 67 -7.88 0.22 -1.19
CA ALA A 67 -8.51 -0.92 -1.87
C ALA A 67 -10.00 -1.07 -1.55
N LEU A 68 -10.39 -0.82 -0.29
CA LEU A 68 -11.78 -0.92 0.14
C LEU A 68 -12.68 0.15 -0.48
N GLN A 69 -12.19 1.39 -0.60
CA GLN A 69 -12.92 2.51 -1.19
C GLN A 69 -13.03 2.45 -2.72
N ALA A 70 -11.99 1.99 -3.42
CA ALA A 70 -12.04 1.88 -4.88
C ALA A 70 -12.84 0.63 -5.32
N SER A 71 -13.74 0.77 -6.30
CA SER A 71 -14.61 -0.31 -6.78
C SER A 71 -13.81 -1.52 -7.28
N ASP A 72 -12.77 -1.27 -8.08
CA ASP A 72 -12.01 -2.28 -8.81
C ASP A 72 -10.55 -2.38 -8.35
N ALA A 73 -10.33 -2.29 -7.04
CA ALA A 73 -9.00 -2.40 -6.44
C ALA A 73 -8.89 -3.58 -5.46
N VAL A 74 -7.71 -4.16 -5.41
CA VAL A 74 -7.29 -5.16 -4.42
C VAL A 74 -5.93 -4.76 -3.88
N LEU A 75 -5.74 -4.82 -2.57
CA LEU A 75 -4.43 -4.67 -1.96
C LEU A 75 -3.62 -5.95 -2.19
N ILE A 76 -2.48 -5.84 -2.86
CA ILE A 76 -1.50 -6.93 -2.99
C ILE A 76 -0.39 -6.68 -1.97
N THR A 77 -0.15 -7.62 -1.05
CA THR A 77 0.89 -7.45 -0.02
C THR A 77 1.81 -8.65 0.11
N ALA A 78 3.12 -8.40 0.26
CA ALA A 78 4.10 -9.42 0.64
C ALA A 78 4.15 -9.64 2.16
N ASP A 79 3.49 -8.80 2.96
CA ASP A 79 3.42 -8.95 4.42
C ASP A 79 2.30 -9.92 4.81
N THR A 80 2.69 -11.17 5.03
CA THR A 80 1.79 -12.23 5.49
C THR A 80 1.20 -11.95 6.89
N GLN A 81 1.90 -11.23 7.78
CA GLN A 81 1.37 -10.90 9.10
C GLN A 81 0.21 -9.91 8.97
N SER A 82 0.43 -8.85 8.20
CA SER A 82 -0.63 -7.86 7.93
C SER A 82 -1.82 -8.48 7.20
N PHE A 83 -1.56 -9.33 6.20
CA PHE A 83 -2.60 -10.07 5.47
C PHE A 83 -3.50 -10.89 6.40
N ARG A 84 -2.91 -11.69 7.32
CA ARG A 84 -3.69 -12.58 8.19
C ARG A 84 -4.70 -11.85 9.05
N LYS A 85 -4.38 -10.64 9.50
CA LYS A 85 -5.33 -9.84 10.31
C LYS A 85 -6.42 -9.20 9.44
N ALA A 86 -6.11 -8.86 8.19
CA ALA A 86 -6.96 -8.08 7.31
C ALA A 86 -7.83 -8.91 6.35
N VAL A 87 -7.47 -10.18 6.08
CA VAL A 87 -8.10 -11.02 5.04
C VAL A 87 -9.62 -11.14 5.17
N GLY A 88 -10.14 -11.18 6.41
CA GLY A 88 -11.58 -11.27 6.68
C GLY A 88 -12.39 -10.06 6.21
N LEU A 89 -11.74 -8.93 5.92
CA LEU A 89 -12.38 -7.70 5.44
C LEU A 89 -12.47 -7.65 3.90
N GLY A 90 -11.87 -8.61 3.20
CA GLY A 90 -11.87 -8.68 1.74
C GLY A 90 -10.92 -7.68 1.05
N LYS A 91 -10.92 -7.67 -0.28
CA LYS A 91 -10.09 -6.81 -1.15
C LYS A 91 -8.60 -6.77 -0.79
N ILE A 92 -8.06 -7.90 -0.38
CA ILE A 92 -6.63 -8.08 -0.11
C ILE A 92 -6.19 -9.47 -0.58
N ILE A 93 -4.99 -9.58 -1.14
CA ILE A 93 -4.37 -10.83 -1.60
C ILE A 93 -2.87 -10.83 -1.24
N GLU A 94 -2.36 -12.00 -0.87
CA GLU A 94 -0.90 -12.16 -0.70
C GLU A 94 -0.21 -12.13 -2.07
N LEU A 95 0.95 -11.45 -2.14
CA LEU A 95 1.76 -11.34 -3.37
C LEU A 95 2.08 -12.72 -3.98
N LYS A 96 2.39 -13.71 -3.14
CA LYS A 96 2.70 -15.08 -3.56
C LYS A 96 1.51 -15.81 -4.21
N SER A 97 0.29 -15.33 -3.96
CA SER A 97 -0.96 -15.89 -4.48
C SER A 97 -1.55 -15.03 -5.61
N PHE A 98 -0.94 -13.88 -5.90
CA PHE A 98 -1.38 -13.00 -6.96
C PHE A 98 -0.91 -13.53 -8.31
N LEU A 99 -1.86 -13.86 -9.18
CA LEU A 99 -1.59 -14.23 -10.57
C LEU A 99 -1.85 -13.00 -11.44
N LEU A 100 -0.84 -12.56 -12.19
CA LEU A 100 -1.05 -11.62 -13.28
C LEU A 100 -1.93 -12.30 -14.32
N ALA A 101 -3.12 -11.75 -14.57
CA ALA A 101 -3.89 -12.11 -15.75
C ALA A 101 -3.04 -11.71 -16.98
N ALA A 102 -2.79 -12.68 -17.85
CA ALA A 102 -2.03 -12.51 -19.09
C ALA A 102 -2.79 -11.66 -20.12
#